data_AF-A0A6S7IYC1-F1
#
_entry.id   AF-A0A6S7IYC1-F1
#
_cell.length_a   1.000
_cell.length_b   1.000
_cell.length_c   1.000
_cell.angle_alpha   90.00
_cell.angle_beta   90.00
_cell.angle_gamma   90.00
#
_symmetry.space_group_name_H-M   'P 1'
#
loop_
_entity.id
_entity.type
_entity.pdbx_description
1 polymer ?
#
loop_
_entity_poly.entity_id
_entity_poly.type
_entity_poly.pdbx_seq_one_letter_code
_entity_poly.pdbx_strand_id
1 'polypeptide(L)'
;MSLLSGREGSVSFKSTSGPFYNCCHGQIDHNPSSTTAKDSFHGTGISLFQHPSMDNPGTERPPINISQDTGKSIKELPASYTDVIPVSATGGKAQIPATISEIKSDGNSFARGMKDELKWLEQSSAIILNQETLEENVNVSWSAFHSHQPSCTPPNSIAISALLPLFPLFPDQAKSVTMIKHAMDVIKLSVNHLNPSQVPVIALDQPLYAVAKEIQWKMCDNYGEDKFVMVFGGLHVEQAFLKVNDQWLENSGWTAALVDTNVATPGTAELFIKVSSITRTQRAHQVTASMLFILLQRAYKRYANGMTEDVLTFDEWCTSKVSTVPQFQFWHTSLQLELLLLVFLKSLCRADFGMYVDAVWKMLPWFFALNHPNYARSLTIHVRDMRALGDQAPSVAQAFNQGLFAVSKPLRRFSAISIDQAHKQNNAMVKGDGGAVDLTEKANALRRWMLSGPEMARLVNEFEACVAPEACHDASYHHEAQKSFQVAFHQDVKSLVQVYEDFGNPFDEESADLVVLDSKVVADKEGVLRMQQVEELGRKQCEKFIQEHLVERKTPLDEPITRNKLDFFSTTSQKKKSKVNQKFSSMKSDCSLFSRLFIACQTRNCDLDDFFRHENQGCPPSLSDEGNLRLP
;
A
#
# COMPACT_ATOMS: atom_id res chain seq x y z
N MET A 1 -11.60 27.77 -15.43
CA MET A 1 -11.62 26.68 -16.43
C MET A 1 -13.06 26.50 -16.90
N SER A 2 -13.32 26.33 -18.21
CA SER A 2 -14.69 26.31 -18.76
C SER A 2 -14.68 25.85 -20.23
N LEU A 3 -14.75 24.53 -20.48
CA LEU A 3 -14.58 23.97 -21.83
C LEU A 3 -15.43 22.72 -22.11
N LEU A 4 -16.74 22.89 -22.19
CA LEU A 4 -17.61 21.93 -22.86
C LEU A 4 -18.65 22.71 -23.68
N SER A 5 -18.72 22.40 -24.98
CA SER A 5 -19.58 23.06 -25.95
C SER A 5 -20.56 22.05 -26.55
N GLY A 6 -21.82 22.15 -26.14
CA GLY A 6 -22.94 21.39 -26.68
C GLY A 6 -24.17 22.29 -26.79
N ARG A 7 -25.10 21.96 -27.69
CA ARG A 7 -26.38 22.69 -27.76
C ARG A 7 -27.14 22.48 -26.46
N GLU A 8 -27.59 23.59 -25.86
CA GLU A 8 -28.47 23.61 -24.68
C GLU A 8 -27.92 22.84 -23.46
N GLY A 9 -26.73 23.24 -22.97
CA GLY A 9 -26.17 22.73 -21.72
C GLY A 9 -25.36 23.78 -20.95
N SER A 10 -25.84 24.18 -19.77
CA SER A 10 -25.07 24.96 -18.80
C SER A 10 -24.21 24.01 -17.97
N VAL A 11 -22.89 24.01 -18.21
CA VAL A 11 -21.96 23.07 -17.57
C VAL A 11 -21.50 23.64 -16.22
N SER A 12 -21.98 23.02 -15.15
CA SER A 12 -21.59 23.35 -13.78
C SER A 12 -20.49 22.42 -13.29
N PHE A 13 -19.27 22.93 -13.14
CA PHE A 13 -18.24 22.25 -12.35
C PHE A 13 -18.63 22.39 -10.88
N LYS A 14 -19.10 21.29 -10.27
CA LYS A 14 -19.61 21.26 -8.89
C LYS A 14 -18.47 21.40 -7.87
N SER A 15 -17.98 22.63 -7.74
CA SER A 15 -16.90 23.04 -6.85
C SER A 15 -17.37 24.18 -5.96
N THR A 16 -17.29 23.99 -4.64
CA THR A 16 -17.79 24.95 -3.66
C THR A 16 -16.64 25.74 -3.02
N SER A 17 -16.84 27.04 -2.80
CA SER A 17 -15.91 27.86 -2.00
C SER A 17 -16.21 27.70 -0.52
N GLY A 18 -15.19 27.59 0.33
CA GLY A 18 -15.32 27.41 1.78
C GLY A 18 -14.71 26.12 2.33
N PRO A 19 -15.04 24.92 1.81
CA PRO A 19 -14.53 23.64 2.32
C PRO A 19 -13.05 23.44 2.09
N PHE A 20 -12.35 22.68 2.93
CA PHE A 20 -10.92 22.41 2.75
C PHE A 20 -10.65 21.57 1.49
N TYR A 21 -9.54 21.85 0.80
CA TYR A 21 -9.10 21.16 -0.41
C TYR A 21 -7.79 20.40 -0.23
N ASN A 22 -7.78 19.13 -0.64
CA ASN A 22 -6.56 18.38 -0.95
C ASN A 22 -6.42 18.19 -2.46
N CYS A 23 -5.20 18.09 -2.97
CA CYS A 23 -4.92 17.75 -4.36
C CYS A 23 -4.08 16.47 -4.46
N CYS A 24 -4.16 15.77 -5.58
CA CYS A 24 -3.20 14.73 -5.96
C CYS A 24 -2.65 15.03 -7.35
N HIS A 25 -1.40 14.68 -7.61
CA HIS A 25 -0.80 14.67 -8.94
C HIS A 25 -0.15 13.31 -9.20
N GLY A 26 -0.28 12.80 -10.43
CA GLY A 26 0.14 11.45 -10.77
C GLY A 26 0.08 11.13 -12.25
N GLN A 27 0.65 10.00 -12.63
CA GLN A 27 0.69 9.54 -14.01
C GLN A 27 -0.62 8.85 -14.43
N ILE A 28 -1.01 9.05 -15.70
CA ILE A 28 -2.10 8.37 -16.39
C ILE A 28 -1.48 7.55 -17.53
N ASP A 29 -1.39 6.25 -17.33
CA ASP A 29 -0.90 5.35 -18.39
C ASP A 29 -1.99 5.09 -19.44
N HIS A 30 -1.66 5.25 -20.71
CA HIS A 30 -2.46 4.83 -21.86
C HIS A 30 -1.77 3.66 -22.56
N ASN A 31 -2.50 2.56 -22.73
CA ASN A 31 -2.08 1.42 -23.53
C ASN A 31 -2.54 1.64 -24.98
N PRO A 32 -1.64 1.88 -25.95
CA PRO A 32 -2.00 1.81 -27.36
C PRO A 32 -2.28 0.35 -27.78
N SER A 33 -3.34 0.10 -28.54
CA SER A 33 -3.64 -1.25 -29.06
C SER A 33 -2.88 -1.55 -30.35
N SER A 34 -1.61 -1.89 -30.22
CA SER A 34 -0.96 -2.73 -31.24
C SER A 34 0.08 -3.67 -30.63
N THR A 35 0.28 -4.82 -31.27
CA THR A 35 1.36 -5.78 -30.96
C THR A 35 2.74 -5.28 -31.37
N THR A 36 2.86 -4.00 -31.78
CA THR A 36 4.11 -3.36 -32.23
C THR A 36 4.42 -2.04 -31.51
N ALA A 37 3.54 -1.54 -30.65
CA ALA A 37 3.73 -0.29 -29.93
C ALA A 37 4.80 -0.43 -28.84
N LYS A 38 5.95 0.23 -29.03
CA LYS A 38 7.02 0.33 -28.03
C LYS A 38 6.80 1.44 -27.01
N ASP A 39 5.90 2.37 -27.32
CA ASP A 39 5.75 3.64 -26.61
C ASP A 39 4.35 3.74 -25.98
N SER A 40 4.23 3.44 -24.68
CA SER A 40 3.03 3.75 -23.90
C SER A 40 2.96 5.25 -23.63
N PHE A 41 1.80 5.87 -23.87
CA PHE A 41 1.63 7.30 -23.61
C PHE A 41 1.35 7.53 -22.12
N HIS A 42 2.25 8.26 -21.46
CA HIS A 42 2.16 8.57 -20.03
C HIS A 42 1.69 10.02 -19.84
N GLY A 43 0.38 10.23 -19.92
CA GLY A 43 -0.23 11.53 -19.67
C GLY A 43 -0.12 11.94 -18.20
N THR A 44 -0.13 13.23 -17.92
CA THR A 44 -0.02 13.75 -16.55
C THR A 44 -1.37 14.22 -16.00
N GLY A 45 -1.79 13.65 -14.85
CA GLY A 45 -3.08 13.89 -14.23
C GLY A 45 -3.02 14.62 -12.88
N ILE A 46 -4.10 15.31 -12.54
CA ILE A 46 -4.31 15.97 -11.24
C ILE A 46 -5.78 15.73 -10.80
N SER A 47 -6.02 15.63 -9.50
CA SER A 47 -7.38 15.63 -8.92
C SER A 47 -7.45 16.58 -7.72
N LEU A 48 -8.63 17.17 -7.49
CA LEU A 48 -8.95 17.97 -6.32
C LEU A 48 -10.06 17.29 -5.51
N PHE A 49 -9.94 17.27 -4.19
CA PHE A 49 -10.88 16.66 -3.26
C PHE A 49 -11.39 17.73 -2.29
N GLN A 50 -12.71 17.92 -2.24
CA GLN A 50 -13.37 18.85 -1.33
C GLN A 50 -13.82 18.11 -0.07
N HIS A 51 -13.59 18.74 1.07
CA HIS A 51 -14.00 18.23 2.39
C HIS A 51 -15.06 19.16 3.01
N PRO A 52 -16.32 19.15 2.51
CA PRO A 52 -17.42 19.88 3.14
C PRO A 52 -17.73 19.29 4.52
N SER A 53 -18.47 20.02 5.34
CA SER A 53 -19.05 19.54 6.60
C SER A 53 -20.46 20.08 6.79
N MET A 54 -21.14 19.72 7.87
CA MET A 54 -22.45 20.32 8.20
C MET A 54 -22.34 21.81 8.51
N ASP A 55 -21.23 22.24 9.13
CA ASP A 55 -20.96 23.65 9.48
C ASP A 55 -20.40 24.45 8.30
N ASN A 56 -19.78 23.76 7.33
CA ASN A 56 -19.19 24.34 6.12
C ASN A 56 -19.49 23.43 4.91
N PRO A 57 -20.74 23.41 4.40
CA PRO A 57 -21.09 22.66 3.20
C PRO A 57 -20.47 23.28 1.93
N GLY A 58 -19.99 24.52 2.04
CA GLY A 58 -19.50 25.34 0.96
C GLY A 58 -20.61 26.02 0.14
N THR A 59 -20.24 27.09 -0.54
CA THR A 59 -21.15 27.82 -1.43
C THR A 59 -21.10 27.23 -2.83
N GLU A 60 -22.23 26.70 -3.34
CA GLU A 60 -22.34 26.35 -4.76
C GLU A 60 -22.14 27.58 -5.64
N ARG A 61 -21.35 27.40 -6.71
CA ARG A 61 -21.01 28.47 -7.64
C ARG A 61 -22.00 28.45 -8.82
N PRO A 62 -22.43 29.62 -9.34
CA PRO A 62 -23.34 29.66 -10.48
C PRO A 62 -22.70 28.98 -11.71
N PRO A 63 -23.47 28.22 -12.50
CA PRO A 63 -22.94 27.55 -13.69
C PRO A 63 -22.42 28.59 -14.69
N ILE A 64 -21.28 28.28 -15.32
CA ILE A 64 -20.70 29.16 -16.33
C ILE A 64 -21.59 29.08 -17.58
N ASN A 65 -22.12 30.23 -18.01
CA ASN A 65 -23.04 30.29 -19.13
C ASN A 65 -22.27 30.34 -20.48
N ILE A 66 -22.28 29.23 -21.21
CA ILE A 66 -21.52 29.03 -22.47
C ILE A 66 -22.40 29.34 -23.72
N SER A 67 -23.60 29.89 -23.53
CA SER A 67 -24.64 30.05 -24.58
C SER A 67 -24.28 30.93 -25.78
N GLN A 68 -23.14 31.64 -25.77
CA GLN A 68 -22.69 32.47 -26.90
C GLN A 68 -21.90 31.67 -27.96
N ASP A 69 -21.49 30.42 -27.71
CA ASP A 69 -20.75 29.59 -28.67
C ASP A 69 -21.64 28.59 -29.42
N THR A 70 -21.81 28.82 -30.71
CA THR A 70 -22.58 27.94 -31.62
C THR A 70 -21.72 26.90 -32.35
N GLY A 71 -20.41 26.83 -32.05
CA GLY A 71 -19.44 25.98 -32.71
C GLY A 71 -19.57 24.48 -32.38
N LYS A 72 -19.25 23.61 -33.34
CA LYS A 72 -19.18 22.14 -33.15
C LYS A 72 -17.84 21.64 -32.59
N SER A 73 -16.88 22.54 -32.42
CA SER A 73 -15.50 22.27 -31.99
C SER A 73 -15.28 22.67 -30.54
N ILE A 74 -14.61 21.82 -29.77
CA ILE A 74 -14.22 22.11 -28.39
C ILE A 74 -13.16 23.22 -28.41
N LYS A 75 -13.41 24.30 -27.68
CA LYS A 75 -12.48 25.43 -27.53
C LYS A 75 -11.11 25.00 -27.00
N GLU A 76 -10.10 25.76 -27.36
CA GLU A 76 -8.74 25.58 -26.85
C GLU A 76 -8.65 26.00 -25.38
N LEU A 77 -7.67 25.45 -24.68
CA LEU A 77 -7.34 25.84 -23.30
C LEU A 77 -6.55 27.16 -23.30
N PRO A 78 -6.57 27.92 -22.20
CA PRO A 78 -5.68 29.05 -22.04
C PRO A 78 -4.21 28.59 -22.12
N ALA A 79 -3.36 29.37 -22.81
CA ALA A 79 -1.92 29.14 -22.88
C ALA A 79 -1.28 29.02 -21.48
N SER A 80 -1.72 29.85 -20.52
CA SER A 80 -1.31 29.78 -19.11
C SER A 80 -1.68 28.49 -18.39
N TYR A 81 -2.45 27.61 -19.03
CA TYR A 81 -2.76 26.27 -18.56
C TYR A 81 -2.03 25.18 -19.39
N THR A 82 -1.98 25.28 -20.72
CA THR A 82 -1.34 24.25 -21.58
C THR A 82 0.17 24.33 -21.65
N ASP A 83 0.74 25.52 -21.53
CA ASP A 83 2.11 25.78 -21.98
C ASP A 83 3.07 25.53 -20.81
N VAL A 84 3.73 24.37 -20.83
CA VAL A 84 4.65 23.91 -19.78
C VAL A 84 5.98 24.66 -19.89
N ILE A 85 6.03 25.88 -19.33
CA ILE A 85 7.16 26.82 -19.45
C ILE A 85 8.46 26.18 -18.92
N PRO A 86 9.50 25.98 -19.76
CA PRO A 86 10.75 25.33 -19.36
C PRO A 86 11.40 25.95 -18.12
N VAL A 87 11.70 25.10 -17.12
CA VAL A 87 12.45 25.51 -15.93
C VAL A 87 13.93 25.57 -16.26
N SER A 88 14.48 26.79 -16.32
CA SER A 88 15.93 27.00 -16.33
C SER A 88 16.57 26.35 -15.11
N ALA A 89 17.65 25.61 -15.32
CA ALA A 89 18.35 24.90 -14.25
C ALA A 89 18.89 25.88 -13.19
N THR A 90 18.23 25.93 -12.03
CA THR A 90 18.70 26.68 -10.87
C THR A 90 19.96 26.02 -10.31
N GLY A 91 21.14 26.54 -10.71
CA GLY A 91 22.46 25.97 -10.43
C GLY A 91 22.92 25.98 -8.96
N GLY A 92 22.03 26.31 -8.02
CA GLY A 92 22.27 26.17 -6.58
C GLY A 92 21.92 24.77 -6.09
N LYS A 93 22.70 24.24 -5.15
CA LYS A 93 22.29 23.07 -4.36
C LYS A 93 21.06 23.44 -3.53
N ALA A 94 20.06 22.57 -3.49
CA ALA A 94 18.91 22.73 -2.61
C ALA A 94 19.38 22.80 -1.14
N GLN A 95 18.96 23.80 -0.40
CA GLN A 95 19.21 23.87 1.05
C GLN A 95 17.96 23.45 1.81
N ILE A 96 18.12 22.46 2.67
CA ILE A 96 17.05 21.89 3.48
C ILE A 96 16.79 22.85 4.65
N PRO A 97 15.54 23.29 4.88
CA PRO A 97 15.18 24.07 6.07
C PRO A 97 15.62 23.34 7.34
N ALA A 98 16.08 24.08 8.34
CA ALA A 98 16.50 23.49 9.60
C ALA A 98 15.32 22.76 10.26
N THR A 99 15.56 21.60 10.84
CA THR A 99 14.57 20.92 11.70
C THR A 99 14.31 21.80 12.93
N ILE A 100 13.09 22.36 13.03
CA ILE A 100 12.68 23.25 14.13
C ILE A 100 12.04 22.46 15.27
N SER A 101 11.20 21.49 14.92
CA SER A 101 10.37 20.67 15.82
C SER A 101 10.94 19.24 15.95
N GLU A 102 10.69 18.55 17.06
CA GLU A 102 11.28 17.21 17.28
C GLU A 102 10.70 16.16 16.32
N ILE A 103 11.58 15.41 15.63
CA ILE A 103 11.15 14.36 14.68
C ILE A 103 10.71 13.08 15.40
N LYS A 104 11.01 12.92 16.70
CA LYS A 104 10.49 11.86 17.57
C LYS A 104 9.19 12.32 18.24
N SER A 105 8.27 11.39 18.48
CA SER A 105 7.05 11.59 19.26
C SER A 105 7.06 10.70 20.50
N ASP A 106 6.12 10.92 21.41
CA ASP A 106 5.87 10.04 22.56
C ASP A 106 5.43 8.62 22.16
N GLY A 107 4.96 8.42 20.92
CA GLY A 107 4.46 7.16 20.39
C GLY A 107 3.09 6.74 20.94
N ASN A 108 2.40 7.60 21.69
CA ASN A 108 1.14 7.26 22.36
C ASN A 108 0.02 6.94 21.36
N SER A 109 -0.01 7.59 20.20
CA SER A 109 -1.01 7.31 19.16
C SER A 109 -0.78 5.94 18.51
N PHE A 110 0.48 5.56 18.27
CA PHE A 110 0.84 4.23 17.80
C PHE A 110 0.57 3.14 18.85
N ALA A 111 0.91 3.38 20.13
CA ALA A 111 0.63 2.43 21.21
C ALA A 111 -0.87 2.16 21.38
N ARG A 112 -1.72 3.20 21.24
CA ARG A 112 -3.18 3.06 21.16
C ARG A 112 -3.59 2.19 19.97
N GLY A 113 -3.01 2.43 18.80
CA GLY A 113 -3.25 1.63 17.60
C GLY A 113 -2.94 0.15 17.84
N MET A 114 -1.70 -0.15 18.24
CA MET A 114 -1.23 -1.52 18.50
C MET A 114 -2.12 -2.27 19.51
N LYS A 115 -2.57 -1.60 20.58
CA LYS A 115 -3.48 -2.21 21.57
C LYS A 115 -4.84 -2.60 20.98
N ASP A 116 -5.41 -1.79 20.09
CA ASP A 116 -6.64 -2.15 19.39
C ASP A 116 -6.44 -3.32 18.40
N GLU A 117 -5.24 -3.46 17.79
CA GLU A 117 -4.95 -4.56 16.86
C GLU A 117 -4.74 -5.89 17.59
N LEU A 118 -4.07 -5.86 18.75
CA LEU A 118 -4.02 -7.02 19.66
C LEU A 118 -5.42 -7.42 20.12
N LYS A 119 -6.29 -6.45 20.45
CA LYS A 119 -7.70 -6.72 20.79
C LYS A 119 -8.49 -7.35 19.62
N TRP A 120 -8.21 -6.97 18.37
CA TRP A 120 -8.77 -7.65 17.19
C TRP A 120 -8.30 -9.10 17.10
N LEU A 121 -6.99 -9.33 17.27
CA LEU A 121 -6.41 -10.67 17.26
C LEU A 121 -6.96 -11.57 18.39
N GLU A 122 -7.11 -11.04 19.60
CA GLU A 122 -7.73 -11.73 20.75
C GLU A 122 -9.17 -12.17 20.47
N GLN A 123 -10.00 -11.28 19.89
CA GLN A 123 -11.41 -11.60 19.63
C GLN A 123 -11.57 -12.52 18.42
N SER A 124 -10.80 -12.29 17.35
CA SER A 124 -10.82 -13.17 16.17
C SER A 124 -10.26 -14.56 16.48
N SER A 125 -9.17 -14.69 17.24
CA SER A 125 -8.63 -16.00 17.65
C SER A 125 -9.62 -16.76 18.55
N ALA A 126 -10.27 -16.09 19.49
CA ALA A 126 -11.28 -16.69 20.36
C ALA A 126 -12.51 -17.21 19.58
N ILE A 127 -12.91 -16.55 18.49
CA ILE A 127 -13.97 -17.05 17.60
C ILE A 127 -13.47 -18.23 16.77
N ILE A 128 -12.37 -18.04 16.04
CA ILE A 128 -11.81 -18.99 15.06
C ILE A 128 -11.41 -20.33 15.70
N LEU A 129 -10.96 -20.31 16.96
CA LEU A 129 -10.58 -21.52 17.71
C LEU A 129 -11.76 -22.30 18.29
N ASN A 130 -12.89 -21.65 18.59
CA ASN A 130 -14.04 -22.27 19.25
C ASN A 130 -15.19 -22.63 18.29
N GLN A 131 -15.22 -22.07 17.07
CA GLN A 131 -16.26 -22.33 16.08
C GLN A 131 -15.73 -23.20 14.91
N GLU A 132 -16.41 -24.31 14.63
CA GLU A 132 -16.09 -25.12 13.43
C GLU A 132 -16.44 -24.37 12.14
N THR A 133 -17.61 -23.75 12.11
CA THR A 133 -18.13 -22.86 11.07
C THR A 133 -18.63 -21.57 11.70
N LEU A 134 -18.58 -20.45 10.97
CA LEU A 134 -19.05 -19.16 11.48
C LEU A 134 -20.58 -19.11 11.59
N GLU A 135 -21.04 -18.72 12.78
CA GLU A 135 -22.44 -18.37 13.04
C GLU A 135 -22.85 -17.05 12.36
N GLU A 136 -24.14 -16.73 12.37
CA GLU A 136 -24.64 -15.51 11.72
C GLU A 136 -24.25 -14.24 12.51
N ASN A 137 -23.90 -13.18 11.77
CA ASN A 137 -23.56 -11.84 12.29
C ASN A 137 -22.28 -11.74 13.14
N VAL A 138 -21.44 -12.78 13.17
CA VAL A 138 -20.13 -12.75 13.82
C VAL A 138 -19.06 -12.18 12.87
N ASN A 139 -18.28 -11.20 13.37
CA ASN A 139 -17.22 -10.54 12.60
C ASN A 139 -15.83 -10.95 13.12
N VAL A 140 -14.99 -11.47 12.21
CA VAL A 140 -13.60 -11.87 12.45
C VAL A 140 -12.58 -11.08 11.63
N SER A 141 -12.96 -10.54 10.45
CA SER A 141 -12.02 -9.79 9.60
C SER A 141 -11.69 -8.41 10.19
N TRP A 142 -10.49 -7.95 9.90
CA TRP A 142 -9.90 -6.73 10.44
C TRP A 142 -10.76 -5.48 10.23
N SER A 143 -11.13 -5.17 8.99
CA SER A 143 -11.90 -3.97 8.66
C SER A 143 -13.33 -4.06 9.21
N ALA A 144 -13.90 -5.26 9.27
CA ALA A 144 -15.22 -5.49 9.86
C ALA A 144 -15.19 -5.22 11.37
N PHE A 145 -14.24 -5.80 12.12
CA PHE A 145 -14.03 -5.56 13.55
C PHE A 145 -13.88 -4.06 13.88
N HIS A 146 -13.03 -3.33 13.15
CA HIS A 146 -12.79 -1.92 13.44
C HIS A 146 -14.00 -1.04 13.11
N SER A 147 -14.72 -1.34 12.02
CA SER A 147 -15.95 -0.62 11.68
C SER A 147 -17.08 -0.78 12.70
N HIS A 148 -17.08 -1.86 13.49
CA HIS A 148 -18.05 -2.09 14.57
C HIS A 148 -17.61 -1.51 15.94
N GLN A 149 -16.38 -0.99 16.08
CA GLN A 149 -15.97 -0.39 17.37
C GLN A 149 -16.78 0.89 17.64
N PRO A 150 -17.27 1.13 18.87
CA PRO A 150 -18.06 2.33 19.20
C PRO A 150 -17.33 3.66 18.94
N SER A 151 -16.01 3.67 18.97
CA SER A 151 -15.19 4.85 18.65
C SER A 151 -15.01 5.10 17.15
N CYS A 152 -15.48 4.20 16.28
CA CYS A 152 -15.54 4.42 14.84
C CYS A 152 -16.92 4.95 14.45
N THR A 153 -17.08 6.27 14.48
CA THR A 153 -18.24 6.94 13.87
C THR A 153 -18.21 6.82 12.34
N PRO A 154 -19.35 6.98 11.65
CA PRO A 154 -19.34 7.29 10.23
C PRO A 154 -18.56 8.60 9.97
N PRO A 155 -18.05 8.83 8.74
CA PRO A 155 -17.54 10.12 8.34
C PRO A 155 -18.61 11.22 8.51
N ASN A 156 -18.22 12.38 9.07
CA ASN A 156 -19.14 13.52 9.24
C ASN A 156 -19.61 14.13 7.90
N SER A 157 -18.98 13.74 6.80
CA SER A 157 -19.32 14.14 5.43
C SER A 157 -18.73 13.17 4.40
N ILE A 158 -19.28 13.20 3.19
CA ILE A 158 -18.61 12.67 2.00
C ILE A 158 -17.61 13.72 1.52
N ALA A 159 -16.38 13.30 1.23
CA ALA A 159 -15.45 14.13 0.48
C ALA A 159 -15.94 14.22 -0.96
N ILE A 160 -16.54 15.36 -1.33
CA ILE A 160 -17.01 15.59 -2.70
C ILE A 160 -15.78 15.51 -3.61
N SER A 161 -15.72 14.41 -4.36
CA SER A 161 -14.80 14.24 -5.47
C SER A 161 -15.32 15.11 -6.61
N ALA A 162 -15.10 16.42 -6.48
CA ALA A 162 -15.24 17.36 -7.56
C ALA A 162 -14.18 17.00 -8.59
N LEU A 163 -14.59 16.13 -9.51
CA LEU A 163 -13.87 15.73 -10.71
C LEU A 163 -13.76 16.93 -11.66
N LEU A 164 -13.05 17.97 -11.22
CA LEU A 164 -12.29 18.83 -12.11
C LEU A 164 -11.56 17.87 -13.06
N PRO A 165 -11.89 17.87 -14.36
CA PRO A 165 -11.36 16.88 -15.26
C PRO A 165 -9.85 16.89 -15.21
N LEU A 166 -9.27 15.67 -15.20
CA LEU A 166 -7.84 15.40 -15.28
C LEU A 166 -7.16 16.53 -16.02
N PHE A 167 -6.47 17.40 -15.25
CA PHE A 167 -6.04 18.70 -15.75
C PHE A 167 -5.38 18.46 -17.12
N PRO A 168 -6.00 18.96 -18.23
CA PRO A 168 -5.91 18.30 -19.53
C PRO A 168 -4.52 17.79 -19.87
N LEU A 169 -4.43 16.46 -19.95
CA LEU A 169 -3.20 15.68 -19.94
C LEU A 169 -2.10 16.32 -20.77
N PHE A 170 -1.05 16.71 -20.05
CA PHE A 170 0.18 17.17 -20.67
C PHE A 170 0.84 16.02 -21.43
N PRO A 171 1.44 16.28 -22.60
CA PRO A 171 2.23 15.28 -23.33
C PRO A 171 3.56 14.97 -22.64
N ASP A 172 4.00 15.85 -21.73
CA ASP A 172 5.21 15.70 -20.93
C ASP A 172 5.05 14.67 -19.81
N GLN A 173 6.10 13.89 -19.57
CA GLN A 173 6.15 12.91 -18.49
C GLN A 173 6.06 13.61 -17.12
N ALA A 174 5.14 13.14 -16.28
CA ALA A 174 4.81 13.70 -14.97
C ALA A 174 6.04 14.01 -14.09
N LYS A 175 7.07 13.16 -14.15
CA LYS A 175 8.31 13.25 -13.36
C LYS A 175 9.28 14.37 -13.73
N SER A 176 9.02 15.17 -14.76
CA SER A 176 9.93 16.28 -15.12
C SER A 176 9.78 17.46 -14.15
N VAL A 177 10.89 18.12 -13.81
CA VAL A 177 10.90 19.32 -12.94
C VAL A 177 9.93 20.39 -13.45
N THR A 178 9.89 20.58 -14.77
CA THR A 178 9.00 21.52 -15.44
C THR A 178 7.52 21.16 -15.22
N MET A 179 7.16 19.89 -15.42
CA MET A 179 5.79 19.42 -15.26
C MET A 179 5.33 19.51 -13.79
N ILE A 180 6.15 19.07 -12.83
CA ILE A 180 5.79 19.13 -11.41
C ILE A 180 5.62 20.58 -10.95
N LYS A 181 6.52 21.50 -11.36
CA LYS A 181 6.35 22.93 -11.08
C LYS A 181 5.04 23.46 -11.68
N HIS A 182 4.74 23.15 -12.94
CA HIS A 182 3.53 23.61 -13.61
C HIS A 182 2.26 23.05 -12.92
N ALA A 183 2.28 21.79 -12.49
CA ALA A 183 1.21 21.20 -11.69
C ALA A 183 1.04 21.91 -10.33
N MET A 184 2.13 22.27 -9.66
CA MET A 184 2.09 23.06 -8.43
C MET A 184 1.52 24.47 -8.67
N ASP A 185 1.88 25.16 -9.75
CA ASP A 185 1.30 26.46 -10.11
C ASP A 185 -0.21 26.34 -10.40
N VAL A 186 -0.62 25.35 -11.19
CA VAL A 186 -2.03 25.06 -11.51
C VAL A 186 -2.82 24.74 -10.24
N ILE A 187 -2.28 23.95 -9.31
CA ILE A 187 -2.90 23.64 -8.01
C ILE A 187 -3.00 24.91 -7.15
N LYS A 188 -1.92 25.70 -7.05
CA LYS A 188 -1.88 26.95 -6.27
C LYS A 188 -2.92 27.96 -6.77
N LEU A 189 -3.04 28.12 -8.09
CA LEU A 189 -4.07 28.95 -8.72
C LEU A 189 -5.48 28.42 -8.45
N SER A 190 -5.68 27.09 -8.52
CA SER A 190 -6.98 26.45 -8.27
C SER A 190 -7.44 26.62 -6.83
N VAL A 191 -6.57 26.31 -5.86
CA VAL A 191 -6.86 26.47 -4.42
C VAL A 191 -7.11 27.94 -4.09
N ASN A 192 -6.24 28.87 -4.52
CA ASN A 192 -6.44 30.31 -4.29
C ASN A 192 -7.74 30.86 -4.92
N HIS A 193 -8.21 30.28 -6.04
CA HIS A 193 -9.47 30.66 -6.68
C HIS A 193 -10.74 30.10 -6.01
N LEU A 194 -10.58 29.18 -5.04
CA LEU A 194 -11.67 28.52 -4.32
C LEU A 194 -11.66 28.94 -2.84
N ASN A 195 -10.48 28.94 -2.21
CA ASN A 195 -10.18 29.40 -0.86
C ASN A 195 -8.88 30.25 -0.86
N PRO A 196 -8.94 31.59 -0.99
CA PRO A 196 -7.73 32.44 -1.06
C PRO A 196 -6.75 32.31 0.11
N SER A 197 -7.25 32.00 1.31
CA SER A 197 -6.45 31.87 2.54
C SER A 197 -5.92 30.45 2.80
N GLN A 198 -6.19 29.47 1.93
CA GLN A 198 -5.77 28.08 2.15
C GLN A 198 -4.38 27.81 1.55
N VAL A 199 -3.46 27.30 2.37
CA VAL A 199 -2.21 26.72 1.86
C VAL A 199 -2.55 25.49 1.00
N PRO A 200 -2.05 25.39 -0.25
CA PRO A 200 -2.28 24.22 -1.10
C PRO A 200 -1.62 22.96 -0.54
N VAL A 201 -2.29 21.83 -0.72
CA VAL A 201 -1.80 20.49 -0.35
C VAL A 201 -1.73 19.60 -1.59
N ILE A 202 -0.63 18.89 -1.80
CA ILE A 202 -0.46 17.93 -2.90
C ILE A 202 0.01 16.56 -2.39
N ALA A 203 -0.73 15.50 -2.72
CA ALA A 203 -0.31 14.12 -2.57
C ALA A 203 0.43 13.62 -3.82
N LEU A 204 1.53 12.89 -3.61
CA LEU A 204 2.47 12.46 -4.66
C LEU A 204 3.02 11.06 -4.37
N ASP A 205 3.30 10.28 -5.43
CA ASP A 205 4.07 9.03 -5.30
C ASP A 205 5.57 9.30 -5.00
N GLN A 206 6.36 8.25 -4.74
CA GLN A 206 7.75 8.42 -4.30
C GLN A 206 8.62 9.21 -5.29
N PRO A 207 8.68 8.88 -6.60
CA PRO A 207 9.44 9.66 -7.57
C PRO A 207 8.97 11.12 -7.69
N LEU A 208 7.65 11.36 -7.75
CA LEU A 208 7.11 12.72 -7.91
C LEU A 208 7.32 13.56 -6.64
N TYR A 209 7.16 12.97 -5.45
CA TYR A 209 7.41 13.62 -4.16
C TYR A 209 8.87 14.10 -4.04
N ALA A 210 9.84 13.27 -4.44
CA ALA A 210 11.26 13.62 -4.36
C ALA A 210 11.61 14.87 -5.19
N VAL A 211 11.12 14.94 -6.43
CA VAL A 211 11.35 16.09 -7.32
C VAL A 211 10.55 17.31 -6.88
N ALA A 212 9.34 17.14 -6.34
CA ALA A 212 8.55 18.23 -5.78
C ALA A 212 9.25 18.88 -4.57
N LYS A 213 9.80 18.08 -3.64
CA LYS A 213 10.63 18.60 -2.52
C LYS A 213 11.86 19.36 -3.03
N GLU A 214 12.51 18.89 -4.09
CA GLU A 214 13.64 19.61 -4.71
C GLU A 214 13.21 20.99 -5.24
N ILE A 215 12.05 21.09 -5.90
CA ILE A 215 11.47 22.36 -6.36
C ILE A 215 11.15 23.27 -5.18
N GLN A 216 10.50 22.74 -4.14
CA GLN A 216 10.14 23.48 -2.91
C GLN A 216 11.37 24.09 -2.23
N TRP A 217 12.49 23.36 -2.14
CA TRP A 217 13.73 23.88 -1.57
C TRP A 217 14.49 24.84 -2.49
N LYS A 218 14.45 24.64 -3.82
CA LYS A 218 15.10 25.53 -4.80
C LYS A 218 14.30 26.79 -5.13
N MET A 219 13.01 26.83 -4.80
CA MET A 219 12.08 27.92 -5.12
C MET A 219 11.18 28.26 -3.91
N CYS A 220 11.77 28.28 -2.71
CA CYS A 220 11.08 28.49 -1.43
C CYS A 220 10.31 29.82 -1.32
N ASP A 221 10.70 30.84 -2.10
CA ASP A 221 9.95 32.09 -2.22
C ASP A 221 8.51 31.86 -2.70
N ASN A 222 8.31 30.91 -3.62
CA ASN A 222 7.02 30.59 -4.24
C ASN A 222 6.35 29.35 -3.64
N TYR A 223 7.12 28.35 -3.22
CA TYR A 223 6.60 27.03 -2.80
C TYR A 223 7.27 26.52 -1.50
N GLY A 224 7.71 27.41 -0.61
CA GLY A 224 8.24 27.05 0.71
C GLY A 224 7.28 26.18 1.53
N GLU A 225 7.78 25.59 2.62
CA GLU A 225 7.04 24.63 3.45
C GLU A 225 5.88 25.29 4.22
N ASP A 226 5.88 26.62 4.30
CA ASP A 226 4.81 27.52 4.73
C ASP A 226 3.76 27.82 3.65
N LYS A 227 4.14 27.72 2.37
CA LYS A 227 3.34 28.13 1.19
C LYS A 227 2.78 26.96 0.39
N PHE A 228 3.27 25.75 0.60
CA PHE A 228 2.82 24.55 -0.10
C PHE A 228 3.13 23.29 0.73
N VAL A 229 2.11 22.52 1.11
CA VAL A 229 2.30 21.26 1.84
C VAL A 229 2.37 20.08 0.87
N MET A 230 3.39 19.24 1.03
CA MET A 230 3.58 18.02 0.24
C MET A 230 3.33 16.79 1.12
N VAL A 231 2.45 15.91 0.65
CA VAL A 231 2.06 14.68 1.34
C VAL A 231 2.56 13.49 0.54
N PHE A 232 3.27 12.58 1.20
CA PHE A 232 3.68 11.33 0.59
C PHE A 232 2.47 10.38 0.44
N GLY A 233 2.27 9.85 -0.77
CA GLY A 233 1.12 9.03 -1.13
C GLY A 233 1.00 7.76 -0.28
N GLY A 234 -0.07 7.69 0.51
CA GLY A 234 -0.28 6.63 1.51
C GLY A 234 -0.38 5.24 0.90
N LEU A 235 -0.97 5.11 -0.30
CA LEU A 235 -1.01 3.84 -1.01
C LEU A 235 0.38 3.39 -1.45
N HIS A 236 1.27 4.32 -1.81
CA HIS A 236 2.65 4.00 -2.17
C HIS A 236 3.52 3.67 -0.95
N VAL A 237 3.22 4.23 0.23
CA VAL A 237 3.81 3.75 1.50
C VAL A 237 3.40 2.30 1.75
N GLU A 238 2.09 2.00 1.63
CA GLU A 238 1.57 0.65 1.79
C GLU A 238 2.22 -0.35 0.81
N GLN A 239 2.23 -0.03 -0.49
CA GLN A 239 2.85 -0.87 -1.52
C GLN A 239 4.37 -1.04 -1.35
N ALA A 240 5.03 -0.17 -0.59
CA ALA A 240 6.44 -0.30 -0.23
C ALA A 240 6.64 -1.11 1.06
N PHE A 241 5.77 -0.96 2.06
CA PHE A 241 5.87 -1.69 3.32
C PHE A 241 5.38 -3.15 3.18
N LEU A 242 4.43 -3.42 2.29
CA LEU A 242 4.11 -4.79 1.86
C LEU A 242 5.38 -5.51 1.35
N LYS A 243 6.23 -4.82 0.58
CA LYS A 243 7.49 -5.36 0.08
C LYS A 243 8.57 -5.52 1.16
N VAL A 244 8.53 -4.71 2.21
CA VAL A 244 9.34 -4.91 3.43
C VAL A 244 8.91 -6.22 4.10
N ASN A 245 7.60 -6.48 4.25
CA ASN A 245 7.10 -7.72 4.84
C ASN A 245 7.37 -8.94 3.93
N ASP A 246 7.16 -8.83 2.61
CA ASP A 246 7.53 -9.87 1.62
C ASP A 246 9.04 -10.22 1.70
N GLN A 247 9.92 -9.22 1.78
CA GLN A 247 11.37 -9.43 1.87
C GLN A 247 11.81 -9.98 3.23
N TRP A 248 11.10 -9.68 4.30
CA TRP A 248 11.30 -10.33 5.61
C TRP A 248 10.92 -11.81 5.55
N LEU A 249 9.78 -12.12 4.94
CA LEU A 249 9.23 -13.48 4.81
C LEU A 249 9.88 -14.29 3.67
N GLU A 250 10.81 -13.71 2.90
CA GLU A 250 11.43 -14.34 1.74
C GLU A 250 12.19 -15.62 2.14
N ASN A 251 11.93 -16.72 1.43
CA ASN A 251 12.54 -18.04 1.69
C ASN A 251 12.24 -18.66 3.07
N SER A 252 11.26 -18.13 3.83
CA SER A 252 10.88 -18.66 5.16
C SER A 252 9.97 -19.90 5.13
N GLY A 253 9.34 -20.19 3.99
CA GLY A 253 8.25 -21.17 3.83
C GLY A 253 6.84 -20.55 3.83
N TRP A 254 6.69 -19.25 4.14
CA TRP A 254 5.40 -18.55 4.15
C TRP A 254 4.62 -18.66 2.83
N THR A 255 5.30 -18.46 1.69
CA THR A 255 4.69 -18.55 0.35
C THR A 255 4.24 -19.96 -0.01
N ALA A 256 4.95 -20.99 0.45
CA ALA A 256 4.54 -22.39 0.27
C ALA A 256 3.27 -22.70 1.08
N ALA A 257 3.19 -22.25 2.34
CA ALA A 257 2.00 -22.42 3.16
C ALA A 257 0.76 -21.71 2.58
N LEU A 258 0.90 -20.52 2.00
CA LEU A 258 -0.20 -19.83 1.30
C LEU A 258 -0.67 -20.58 0.03
N VAL A 259 0.18 -21.40 -0.57
CA VAL A 259 -0.15 -22.25 -1.73
C VAL A 259 -0.83 -23.54 -1.30
N ASP A 260 -0.27 -24.27 -0.33
CA ASP A 260 -0.81 -25.55 0.13
C ASP A 260 -2.20 -25.40 0.77
N THR A 261 -2.49 -24.25 1.38
CA THR A 261 -3.82 -23.89 1.90
C THR A 261 -4.85 -23.49 0.84
N ASN A 262 -4.43 -23.29 -0.42
CA ASN A 262 -5.20 -22.66 -1.49
C ASN A 262 -5.66 -21.21 -1.21
N VAL A 263 -5.13 -20.53 -0.18
CA VAL A 263 -5.35 -19.08 0.05
C VAL A 263 -4.80 -18.26 -1.13
N ALA A 264 -3.76 -18.77 -1.79
CA ALA A 264 -3.29 -18.33 -3.09
C ALA A 264 -3.02 -19.53 -4.01
N THR A 265 -3.23 -19.38 -5.32
CA THR A 265 -2.58 -20.26 -6.29
C THR A 265 -1.08 -19.90 -6.39
N PRO A 266 -0.19 -20.79 -6.89
CA PRO A 266 1.25 -20.48 -7.01
C PRO A 266 1.52 -19.15 -7.73
N GLY A 267 0.86 -18.93 -8.88
CA GLY A 267 0.93 -17.67 -9.62
C GLY A 267 0.30 -16.47 -8.91
N THR A 268 -0.57 -16.67 -7.91
CA THR A 268 -1.10 -15.59 -7.07
C THR A 268 -0.16 -15.26 -5.91
N ALA A 269 0.50 -16.26 -5.30
CA ALA A 269 1.51 -16.04 -4.27
C ALA A 269 2.71 -15.26 -4.84
N GLU A 270 3.15 -15.59 -6.05
CA GLU A 270 4.14 -14.79 -6.80
C GLU A 270 3.71 -13.35 -7.08
N LEU A 271 2.40 -13.06 -7.12
CA LEU A 271 1.86 -11.71 -7.35
C LEU A 271 1.70 -10.90 -6.05
N PHE A 272 1.73 -11.55 -4.88
CA PHE A 272 1.85 -10.89 -3.58
C PHE A 272 3.22 -10.23 -3.45
N ILE A 273 4.30 -10.98 -3.70
CA ILE A 273 5.71 -10.50 -3.72
C ILE A 273 5.90 -9.31 -4.69
N LYS A 274 5.11 -9.27 -5.77
CA LYS A 274 5.14 -8.20 -6.79
C LYS A 274 4.21 -7.02 -6.43
N VAL A 275 3.36 -7.18 -5.40
CA VAL A 275 2.27 -6.30 -4.92
C VAL A 275 1.39 -5.80 -6.07
N SER A 276 1.00 -6.71 -6.96
CA SER A 276 0.21 -6.37 -8.16
C SER A 276 -1.29 -6.25 -7.89
N SER A 277 -1.78 -6.79 -6.77
CA SER A 277 -3.18 -6.73 -6.36
C SER A 277 -3.27 -6.44 -4.86
N ILE A 278 -3.17 -5.15 -4.52
CA ILE A 278 -3.03 -4.62 -3.15
C ILE A 278 -4.04 -5.29 -2.20
N THR A 279 -5.34 -5.29 -2.53
CA THR A 279 -6.40 -5.86 -1.69
C THR A 279 -6.26 -7.37 -1.44
N ARG A 280 -5.68 -8.14 -2.38
CA ARG A 280 -5.40 -9.56 -2.14
C ARG A 280 -4.17 -9.74 -1.25
N THR A 281 -3.14 -8.94 -1.45
CA THR A 281 -1.93 -8.93 -0.61
C THR A 281 -2.29 -8.54 0.83
N GLN A 282 -3.06 -7.45 1.03
CA GLN A 282 -3.62 -7.04 2.32
C GLN A 282 -4.32 -8.19 3.06
N ARG A 283 -5.21 -8.94 2.38
CA ARG A 283 -5.89 -10.10 2.96
C ARG A 283 -4.91 -11.20 3.39
N ALA A 284 -3.90 -11.51 2.58
CA ALA A 284 -2.90 -12.52 2.90
C ALA A 284 -2.11 -12.16 4.18
N HIS A 285 -1.72 -10.90 4.36
CA HIS A 285 -1.06 -10.42 5.58
C HIS A 285 -2.00 -10.37 6.79
N GLN A 286 -3.27 -9.98 6.63
CA GLN A 286 -4.27 -10.07 7.71
C GLN A 286 -4.48 -11.52 8.18
N VAL A 287 -4.63 -12.46 7.24
CA VAL A 287 -4.75 -13.91 7.53
C VAL A 287 -3.47 -14.42 8.21
N THR A 288 -2.30 -13.97 7.77
CA THR A 288 -1.00 -14.31 8.37
C THR A 288 -0.88 -13.81 9.81
N ALA A 289 -1.27 -12.56 10.10
CA ALA A 289 -1.29 -12.01 11.45
C ALA A 289 -2.22 -12.79 12.40
N SER A 290 -3.45 -13.09 11.96
CA SER A 290 -4.40 -13.91 12.73
C SER A 290 -3.87 -15.32 13.00
N MET A 291 -3.25 -15.96 12.00
CA MET A 291 -2.66 -17.28 12.12
C MET A 291 -1.47 -17.29 13.09
N LEU A 292 -0.50 -16.36 12.93
CA LEU A 292 0.68 -16.30 13.80
C LEU A 292 0.29 -16.06 15.26
N PHE A 293 -0.68 -15.20 15.52
CA PHE A 293 -1.18 -14.97 16.88
C PHE A 293 -1.88 -16.20 17.48
N ILE A 294 -2.67 -16.93 16.69
CA ILE A 294 -3.26 -18.21 17.12
C ILE A 294 -2.17 -19.22 17.53
N LEU A 295 -1.12 -19.35 16.72
CA LEU A 295 -0.01 -20.28 17.00
C LEU A 295 0.83 -19.86 18.21
N LEU A 296 1.07 -18.55 18.38
CA LEU A 296 1.74 -17.98 19.54
C LEU A 296 0.93 -18.24 20.84
N GLN A 297 -0.40 -18.05 20.79
CA GLN A 297 -1.30 -18.40 21.89
C GLN A 297 -1.34 -19.91 22.19
N ARG A 298 -1.19 -20.79 21.17
CA ARG A 298 -1.08 -22.24 21.37
C ARG A 298 0.24 -22.63 22.04
N ALA A 299 1.36 -22.09 21.58
CA ALA A 299 2.67 -22.32 22.18
C ALA A 299 2.74 -21.84 23.64
N TYR A 300 2.22 -20.65 23.95
CA TYR A 300 2.14 -20.19 25.34
C TYR A 300 1.29 -21.12 26.22
N LYS A 301 0.16 -21.63 25.72
CA LYS A 301 -0.67 -22.61 26.44
C LYS A 301 0.04 -23.95 26.63
N ARG A 302 0.83 -24.41 25.64
CA ARG A 302 1.68 -25.61 25.75
C ARG A 302 2.75 -25.41 26.84
N TYR A 303 3.45 -24.28 26.84
CA TYR A 303 4.41 -23.87 27.87
C TYR A 303 3.78 -23.80 29.27
N ALA A 304 2.71 -23.03 29.44
CA ALA A 304 2.09 -22.79 30.75
C ALA A 304 1.51 -24.05 31.38
N ASN A 305 0.96 -24.97 30.57
CA ASN A 305 0.49 -26.28 31.04
C ASN A 305 1.63 -27.26 31.40
N GLY A 306 2.86 -27.01 30.93
CA GLY A 306 4.04 -27.82 31.22
C GLY A 306 4.81 -27.39 32.46
N MET A 307 4.51 -26.22 33.03
CA MET A 307 5.19 -25.65 34.20
C MET A 307 4.42 -25.90 35.49
N THR A 308 5.13 -26.27 36.56
CA THR A 308 4.54 -26.56 37.88
C THR A 308 4.61 -25.39 38.86
N GLU A 309 5.63 -24.54 38.72
CA GLU A 309 5.89 -23.33 39.53
C GLU A 309 6.47 -22.25 38.60
N ASP A 310 6.51 -20.98 39.03
CA ASP A 310 7.11 -19.83 38.32
C ASP A 310 6.73 -19.66 36.83
N VAL A 311 5.43 -19.78 36.52
CA VAL A 311 4.89 -19.53 35.17
C VAL A 311 5.00 -18.04 34.82
N LEU A 312 5.87 -17.70 33.86
CA LEU A 312 6.00 -16.35 33.29
C LEU A 312 4.68 -15.89 32.66
N THR A 313 4.38 -14.60 32.73
CA THR A 313 3.26 -14.03 31.96
C THR A 313 3.52 -14.10 30.45
N PHE A 314 2.47 -13.92 29.64
CA PHE A 314 2.57 -13.97 28.17
C PHE A 314 3.63 -13.03 27.61
N ASP A 315 3.70 -11.79 28.10
CA ASP A 315 4.63 -10.76 27.62
C ASP A 315 6.08 -11.06 28.06
N GLU A 316 6.27 -11.55 29.29
CA GLU A 316 7.58 -11.98 29.82
C GLU A 316 8.11 -13.22 29.08
N TRP A 317 7.25 -14.20 28.82
CA TRP A 317 7.56 -15.40 28.05
C TRP A 317 7.91 -15.05 26.59
N CYS A 318 7.13 -14.19 25.93
CA CYS A 318 7.44 -13.70 24.59
C CYS A 318 8.79 -12.96 24.58
N THR A 319 9.04 -12.07 25.53
CA THR A 319 10.30 -11.33 25.65
C THR A 319 11.49 -12.28 25.85
N SER A 320 11.33 -13.28 26.71
CA SER A 320 12.34 -14.31 26.97
C SER A 320 12.65 -15.14 25.71
N LYS A 321 11.64 -15.71 25.05
CA LYS A 321 11.80 -16.53 23.83
C LYS A 321 12.33 -15.71 22.65
N VAL A 322 11.90 -14.45 22.45
CA VAL A 322 12.45 -13.52 21.44
C VAL A 322 13.95 -13.27 21.65
N SER A 323 14.43 -13.24 22.89
CA SER A 323 15.86 -13.02 23.20
C SER A 323 16.73 -14.28 23.11
N THR A 324 16.14 -15.47 23.00
CA THR A 324 16.85 -16.77 23.16
C THR A 324 16.69 -17.75 22.00
N VAL A 325 15.54 -17.75 21.30
CA VAL A 325 15.22 -18.71 20.24
C VAL A 325 15.10 -17.98 18.88
N PRO A 326 16.02 -18.18 17.92
CA PRO A 326 15.99 -17.45 16.65
C PRO A 326 14.74 -17.69 15.80
N GLN A 327 14.19 -18.90 15.79
CA GLN A 327 12.93 -19.20 15.11
C GLN A 327 11.77 -18.37 15.69
N PHE A 328 11.66 -18.32 17.02
CA PHE A 328 10.66 -17.52 17.73
C PHE A 328 10.83 -16.03 17.44
N GLN A 329 12.07 -15.53 17.52
CA GLN A 329 12.40 -14.14 17.19
C GLN A 329 11.94 -13.78 15.78
N PHE A 330 12.26 -14.61 14.77
CA PHE A 330 11.89 -14.35 13.38
C PHE A 330 10.37 -14.22 13.20
N TRP A 331 9.59 -15.21 13.66
CA TRP A 331 8.14 -15.24 13.46
C TRP A 331 7.37 -14.28 14.38
N HIS A 332 7.91 -13.94 15.55
CA HIS A 332 7.37 -12.86 16.38
C HIS A 332 7.59 -11.50 15.71
N THR A 333 8.79 -11.24 15.17
CA THR A 333 9.07 -10.03 14.38
C THR A 333 8.18 -9.96 13.13
N SER A 334 7.89 -11.08 12.46
CA SER A 334 6.90 -11.12 11.38
C SER A 334 5.53 -10.61 11.86
N LEU A 335 5.01 -11.10 12.98
CA LEU A 335 3.73 -10.65 13.54
C LEU A 335 3.75 -9.14 13.90
N GLN A 336 4.86 -8.63 14.46
CA GLN A 336 5.00 -7.19 14.75
C GLN A 336 5.04 -6.33 13.47
N LEU A 337 5.62 -6.84 12.37
CA LEU A 337 5.62 -6.19 11.06
C LEU A 337 4.23 -6.15 10.41
N GLU A 338 3.46 -7.23 10.51
CA GLU A 338 2.05 -7.22 10.04
C GLU A 338 1.22 -6.21 10.87
N LEU A 339 1.39 -6.19 12.19
CA LEU A 339 0.66 -5.26 13.06
C LEU A 339 1.06 -3.80 12.84
N LEU A 340 2.34 -3.51 12.54
CA LEU A 340 2.81 -2.19 12.13
C LEU A 340 2.15 -1.72 10.82
N LEU A 341 2.01 -2.61 9.83
CA LEU A 341 1.25 -2.34 8.61
C LEU A 341 -0.24 -2.07 8.90
N LEU A 342 -0.87 -2.85 9.78
CA LEU A 342 -2.27 -2.67 10.14
C LEU A 342 -2.52 -1.36 10.92
N VAL A 343 -1.64 -0.97 11.84
CA VAL A 343 -1.75 0.35 12.52
C VAL A 343 -1.60 1.51 11.51
N PHE A 344 -0.72 1.38 10.51
CA PHE A 344 -0.63 2.36 9.42
C PHE A 344 -1.92 2.41 8.59
N LEU A 345 -2.43 1.27 8.11
CA LEU A 345 -3.68 1.21 7.33
C LEU A 345 -4.86 1.79 8.12
N LYS A 346 -4.98 1.46 9.40
CA LYS A 346 -5.98 1.98 10.33
C LYS A 346 -5.94 3.50 10.45
N SER A 347 -4.75 4.09 10.51
CA SER A 347 -4.61 5.54 10.57
C SER A 347 -5.22 6.24 9.36
N LEU A 348 -5.13 5.63 8.17
CA LEU A 348 -5.81 6.09 6.96
C LEU A 348 -7.32 5.82 7.03
N CYS A 349 -7.74 4.59 7.36
CA CYS A 349 -9.15 4.18 7.40
C CYS A 349 -10.00 4.93 8.45
N ARG A 350 -9.37 5.46 9.51
CA ARG A 350 -9.99 6.31 10.54
C ARG A 350 -9.70 7.80 10.38
N ALA A 351 -8.82 8.18 9.46
CA ALA A 351 -8.27 9.53 9.35
C ALA A 351 -7.67 10.06 10.67
N ASP A 352 -6.86 9.24 11.35
CA ASP A 352 -6.14 9.57 12.59
C ASP A 352 -4.72 10.05 12.25
N PHE A 353 -4.54 11.37 12.16
CA PHE A 353 -3.28 11.97 11.72
C PHE A 353 -2.11 11.69 12.68
N GLY A 354 -2.36 11.71 14.00
CA GLY A 354 -1.33 11.39 15.00
C GLY A 354 -0.84 9.94 14.86
N MET A 355 -1.78 8.99 14.72
CA MET A 355 -1.44 7.58 14.48
C MET A 355 -0.71 7.39 13.14
N TYR A 356 -1.07 8.14 12.10
CA TYR A 356 -0.42 8.08 10.79
C TYR A 356 1.06 8.48 10.86
N VAL A 357 1.36 9.64 11.46
CA VAL A 357 2.74 10.14 11.55
C VAL A 357 3.59 9.28 12.49
N ASP A 358 3.00 8.72 13.57
CA ASP A 358 3.69 7.76 14.43
C ASP A 358 3.94 6.41 13.73
N ALA A 359 2.98 5.89 12.95
CA ALA A 359 3.13 4.64 12.22
C ALA A 359 4.21 4.74 11.13
N VAL A 360 4.19 5.80 10.30
CA VAL A 360 5.24 6.03 9.29
C VAL A 360 6.61 6.17 9.96
N TRP A 361 6.70 6.85 11.10
CA TRP A 361 7.94 6.93 11.89
C TRP A 361 8.43 5.56 12.36
N LYS A 362 7.54 4.68 12.84
CA LYS A 362 7.85 3.29 13.23
C LYS A 362 8.24 2.41 12.03
N MET A 363 7.79 2.73 10.81
CA MET A 363 8.20 2.04 9.58
C MET A 363 9.61 2.43 9.09
N LEU A 364 10.14 3.62 9.43
CA LEU A 364 11.42 4.10 8.91
C LEU A 364 12.60 3.13 9.13
N PRO A 365 12.85 2.57 10.33
CA PRO A 365 13.95 1.63 10.54
C PRO A 365 13.94 0.45 9.57
N TRP A 366 12.77 -0.07 9.23
CA TRP A 366 12.59 -1.21 8.34
C TRP A 366 12.84 -0.88 6.88
N PHE A 367 12.49 0.34 6.43
CA PHE A 367 12.86 0.81 5.09
C PHE A 367 14.38 1.01 4.91
N PHE A 368 15.11 1.39 5.98
CA PHE A 368 16.58 1.37 5.98
C PHE A 368 17.12 -0.07 6.02
N ALA A 369 16.63 -0.88 6.96
CA ALA A 369 17.09 -2.25 7.17
C ALA A 369 16.98 -3.10 5.90
N LEU A 370 15.80 -3.14 5.28
CA LEU A 370 15.49 -3.98 4.12
C LEU A 370 15.66 -3.26 2.77
N ASN A 371 16.68 -2.41 2.63
CA ASN A 371 17.14 -1.92 1.32
C ASN A 371 16.11 -1.12 0.46
N HIS A 372 15.22 -0.33 1.09
CA HIS A 372 14.30 0.59 0.42
C HIS A 372 14.76 2.07 0.50
N PRO A 373 15.98 2.45 0.03
CA PRO A 373 16.60 3.74 0.33
C PRO A 373 15.81 4.95 -0.19
N ASN A 374 15.05 4.79 -1.27
CA ASN A 374 14.18 5.83 -1.82
C ASN A 374 13.01 6.17 -0.89
N TYR A 375 12.39 5.15 -0.29
CA TYR A 375 11.33 5.35 0.70
C TYR A 375 11.91 5.79 2.03
N ALA A 376 13.00 5.19 2.50
CA ALA A 376 13.72 5.59 3.71
C ALA A 376 14.07 7.10 3.70
N ARG A 377 14.69 7.57 2.62
CA ARG A 377 14.99 9.00 2.39
C ARG A 377 13.74 9.87 2.40
N SER A 378 12.80 9.61 1.48
CA SER A 378 11.63 10.49 1.28
C SER A 378 10.65 10.49 2.44
N LEU A 379 10.47 9.36 3.14
CA LEU A 379 9.60 9.29 4.31
C LEU A 379 10.22 9.92 5.56
N THR A 380 11.55 9.92 5.69
CA THR A 380 12.20 10.67 6.79
C THR A 380 11.96 12.18 6.64
N ILE A 381 12.00 12.69 5.40
CA ILE A 381 11.62 14.07 5.08
C ILE A 381 10.13 14.29 5.37
N HIS A 382 9.26 13.40 4.88
CA HIS A 382 7.81 13.51 5.11
C HIS A 382 7.43 13.54 6.60
N VAL A 383 8.03 12.69 7.45
CA VAL A 383 7.74 12.70 8.90
C VAL A 383 8.22 14.00 9.56
N ARG A 384 9.38 14.55 9.17
CA ARG A 384 9.85 15.88 9.60
C ARG A 384 8.81 16.94 9.25
N ASP A 385 8.35 16.95 7.99
CA ASP A 385 7.38 17.92 7.49
C ASP A 385 6.04 17.81 8.23
N MET A 386 5.51 16.60 8.38
CA MET A 386 4.22 16.34 9.03
C MET A 386 4.21 16.71 10.52
N ARG A 387 5.34 16.58 11.24
CA ARG A 387 5.46 17.08 12.62
C ARG A 387 5.66 18.60 12.68
N ALA A 388 6.36 19.19 11.71
CA ALA A 388 6.55 20.65 11.62
C ALA A 388 5.32 21.43 11.11
N LEU A 389 4.26 20.77 10.63
CA LEU A 389 3.05 21.44 10.12
C LEU A 389 2.40 22.41 11.12
N GLY A 390 2.48 22.12 12.43
CA GLY A 390 1.96 23.01 13.47
C GLY A 390 2.63 24.39 13.49
N ASP A 391 3.90 24.44 13.10
CA ASP A 391 4.71 25.68 13.02
C ASP A 391 4.65 26.30 11.61
N GLN A 392 4.70 25.47 10.55
CA GLN A 392 4.81 25.94 9.16
C GLN A 392 3.46 26.29 8.53
N ALA A 393 2.42 25.48 8.73
CA ALA A 393 1.12 25.62 8.10
C ALA A 393 -0.03 25.30 9.08
N PRO A 394 -0.27 26.14 10.12
CA PRO A 394 -1.18 25.81 11.22
C PRO A 394 -2.61 25.47 10.80
N SER A 395 -3.12 26.08 9.73
CA SER A 395 -4.44 25.80 9.17
C SER A 395 -4.54 24.43 8.49
N VAL A 396 -3.44 23.95 7.88
CA VAL A 396 -3.35 22.58 7.34
C VAL A 396 -3.17 21.58 8.48
N ALA A 397 -2.38 21.90 9.51
CA ALA A 397 -2.28 21.08 10.71
C ALA A 397 -3.65 20.90 11.40
N GLN A 398 -4.45 21.96 11.50
CA GLN A 398 -5.81 21.90 12.03
C GLN A 398 -6.72 21.00 11.16
N ALA A 399 -6.70 21.18 9.84
CA ALA A 399 -7.48 20.37 8.91
C ALA A 399 -7.08 18.88 8.96
N PHE A 400 -5.79 18.57 9.02
CA PHE A 400 -5.29 17.20 9.12
C PHE A 400 -5.68 16.54 10.44
N ASN A 401 -5.62 17.27 11.56
CA ASN A 401 -6.13 16.79 12.86
C ASN A 401 -7.66 16.62 12.92
N GLN A 402 -8.40 17.23 11.98
CA GLN A 402 -9.83 16.96 11.73
C GLN A 402 -10.06 15.77 10.77
N GLY A 403 -9.02 15.03 10.41
CA GLY A 403 -9.05 13.90 9.47
C GLY A 403 -8.99 14.31 7.99
N LEU A 404 -8.85 15.61 7.68
CA LEU A 404 -8.87 16.11 6.30
C LEU A 404 -7.52 15.93 5.58
N PHE A 405 -6.83 14.82 5.84
CA PHE A 405 -5.69 14.30 5.07
C PHE A 405 -6.02 12.96 4.37
N ALA A 406 -7.18 12.38 4.66
CA ALA A 406 -7.72 11.17 4.02
C ALA A 406 -9.09 11.46 3.38
N VAL A 407 -9.47 10.67 2.38
CA VAL A 407 -10.65 10.88 1.53
C VAL A 407 -11.71 9.82 1.82
N SER A 408 -12.90 10.23 2.26
CA SER A 408 -14.06 9.34 2.45
C SER A 408 -15.02 9.47 1.27
N LYS A 409 -15.16 8.40 0.46
CA LYS A 409 -16.12 8.36 -0.65
C LYS A 409 -17.51 7.87 -0.22
N PRO A 410 -17.68 6.67 0.37
CA PRO A 410 -18.93 6.28 1.00
C PRO A 410 -18.99 6.76 2.47
N LEU A 411 -20.19 6.90 3.03
CA LEU A 411 -20.43 7.17 4.46
C LEU A 411 -20.27 5.92 5.36
N ARG A 412 -19.48 4.93 4.93
CA ARG A 412 -19.24 3.71 5.72
C ARG A 412 -18.21 4.00 6.81
N ARG A 413 -18.39 3.40 7.99
CA ARG A 413 -17.37 3.40 9.04
C ARG A 413 -16.11 2.71 8.51
N PHE A 414 -14.95 3.22 8.91
CA PHE A 414 -13.64 2.62 8.62
C PHE A 414 -13.34 2.47 7.11
N SER A 415 -13.77 3.42 6.28
CA SER A 415 -13.59 3.38 4.81
C SER A 415 -12.97 4.63 4.19
N ALA A 416 -12.24 5.43 4.99
CA ALA A 416 -11.41 6.50 4.44
C ALA A 416 -10.19 5.90 3.72
N ILE A 417 -9.74 6.55 2.65
CA ILE A 417 -8.61 6.11 1.82
C ILE A 417 -7.58 7.22 1.65
N SER A 418 -6.35 6.86 1.29
CA SER A 418 -5.31 7.84 0.99
C SER A 418 -5.65 8.67 -0.25
N ILE A 419 -5.16 9.92 -0.31
CA ILE A 419 -5.46 10.88 -1.39
C ILE A 419 -5.02 10.33 -2.77
N ASP A 420 -3.89 9.62 -2.83
CA ASP A 420 -3.39 8.98 -4.05
C ASP A 420 -4.14 7.70 -4.43
N GLN A 421 -4.70 6.96 -3.47
CA GLN A 421 -5.66 5.88 -3.75
C GLN A 421 -6.97 6.43 -4.33
N ALA A 422 -7.48 7.54 -3.76
CA ALA A 422 -8.66 8.22 -4.28
C ALA A 422 -8.44 8.75 -5.71
N HIS A 423 -7.23 9.25 -6.00
CA HIS A 423 -6.81 9.66 -7.35
C HIS A 423 -6.73 8.46 -8.31
N LYS A 424 -6.06 7.35 -7.95
CA LYS A 424 -6.02 6.14 -8.80
C LYS A 424 -7.43 5.62 -9.13
N GLN A 425 -8.35 5.64 -8.16
CA GLN A 425 -9.75 5.30 -8.40
C GLN A 425 -10.44 6.28 -9.37
N ASN A 426 -10.30 7.59 -9.17
CA ASN A 426 -10.87 8.60 -10.07
C ASN A 426 -10.35 8.40 -11.51
N ASN A 427 -9.05 8.14 -11.66
CA ASN A 427 -8.41 7.87 -12.93
C ASN A 427 -8.98 6.61 -13.62
N ALA A 428 -9.31 5.56 -12.86
CA ALA A 428 -9.95 4.35 -13.38
C ALA A 428 -11.37 4.60 -13.89
N MET A 429 -12.18 5.38 -13.14
CA MET A 429 -13.55 5.72 -13.52
C MET A 429 -13.64 6.51 -14.83
N VAL A 430 -12.63 7.35 -15.13
CA VAL A 430 -12.54 8.11 -16.38
C VAL A 430 -12.06 7.23 -17.56
N LYS A 431 -11.25 6.21 -17.27
CA LYS A 431 -10.74 5.23 -18.26
C LYS A 431 -11.81 4.24 -18.73
N GLY A 432 -12.67 3.77 -17.82
CA GLY A 432 -13.64 2.70 -18.10
C GLY A 432 -12.99 1.35 -18.41
N ASP A 433 -13.81 0.31 -18.59
CA ASP A 433 -13.35 -1.09 -18.64
C ASP A 433 -12.41 -1.42 -19.81
N GLY A 434 -12.55 -0.72 -20.94
CA GLY A 434 -11.66 -0.87 -22.10
C GLY A 434 -10.31 -0.15 -21.96
N GLY A 435 -10.18 0.78 -21.00
CA GLY A 435 -9.10 1.74 -20.95
C GLY A 435 -9.15 2.78 -22.09
N ALA A 436 -8.25 3.76 -22.05
CA ALA A 436 -8.18 4.85 -23.01
C ALA A 436 -7.40 4.46 -24.29
N VAL A 437 -7.92 3.44 -24.97
CA VAL A 437 -7.37 2.73 -26.15
C VAL A 437 -7.74 3.47 -27.46
N ASP A 438 -6.84 3.49 -28.45
CA ASP A 438 -6.91 4.18 -29.76
C ASP A 438 -7.30 5.69 -29.76
N LEU A 439 -7.50 6.28 -28.58
CA LEU A 439 -7.79 7.71 -28.39
C LEU A 439 -6.59 8.61 -28.73
N THR A 440 -5.37 8.11 -28.53
CA THR A 440 -4.12 8.88 -28.64
C THR A 440 -3.80 9.35 -30.05
N GLU A 441 -4.17 8.59 -31.09
CA GLU A 441 -3.92 8.96 -32.50
C GLU A 441 -4.75 10.17 -32.98
N LYS A 442 -5.77 10.57 -32.23
CA LYS A 442 -6.74 11.59 -32.63
C LYS A 442 -6.79 12.69 -31.57
N ALA A 443 -5.90 13.68 -31.67
CA ALA A 443 -5.78 14.78 -30.71
C ALA A 443 -7.12 15.45 -30.32
N ASN A 444 -8.06 15.61 -31.26
CA ASN A 444 -9.41 16.14 -30.98
C ASN A 444 -10.32 15.18 -30.20
N ALA A 445 -10.14 13.86 -30.34
CA ALA A 445 -10.86 12.85 -29.57
C ALA A 445 -10.25 12.71 -28.16
N LEU A 446 -8.91 12.68 -28.06
CA LEU A 446 -8.18 12.73 -26.80
C LEU A 446 -8.56 13.98 -25.98
N ARG A 447 -8.49 15.18 -26.59
CA ARG A 447 -8.93 16.45 -25.99
C ARG A 447 -10.39 16.42 -25.54
N ARG A 448 -11.29 15.78 -26.31
CA ARG A 448 -12.69 15.58 -25.92
C ARG A 448 -12.80 14.71 -24.67
N TRP A 449 -12.23 13.51 -24.70
CA TRP A 449 -12.28 12.56 -23.58
C TRP A 449 -11.66 13.15 -22.30
N MET A 450 -10.55 13.87 -22.40
CA MET A 450 -9.91 14.59 -21.29
C MET A 450 -10.81 15.64 -20.64
N LEU A 451 -11.60 16.39 -21.44
CA LEU A 451 -12.44 17.48 -20.95
C LEU A 451 -13.86 17.03 -20.53
N SER A 452 -14.44 16.03 -21.21
CA SER A 452 -15.80 15.55 -20.92
C SER A 452 -15.84 14.32 -20.03
N GLY A 453 -14.86 13.41 -20.13
CA GLY A 453 -14.88 12.11 -19.45
C GLY A 453 -15.15 12.17 -17.95
N PRO A 454 -14.46 13.05 -17.18
CA PRO A 454 -14.67 13.14 -15.73
C PRO A 454 -16.00 13.79 -15.32
N GLU A 455 -16.54 14.72 -16.10
CA GLU A 455 -17.90 15.25 -15.90
C GLU A 455 -18.96 14.20 -16.27
N MET A 456 -18.74 13.40 -17.33
CA MET A 456 -19.58 12.26 -17.65
C MET A 456 -19.54 11.20 -16.53
N ALA A 457 -18.37 10.89 -15.98
CA ALA A 457 -18.23 9.99 -14.84
C ALA A 457 -18.96 10.52 -13.60
N ARG A 458 -18.87 11.83 -13.30
CA ARG A 458 -19.64 12.48 -12.23
C ARG A 458 -21.16 12.30 -12.45
N LEU A 459 -21.66 12.58 -13.66
CA LEU A 459 -23.07 12.46 -14.00
C LEU A 459 -23.58 11.00 -13.94
N VAL A 460 -22.76 10.02 -14.34
CA VAL A 460 -23.09 8.59 -14.23
C VAL A 460 -23.21 8.20 -12.76
N ASN A 461 -22.23 8.55 -11.91
CA ASN A 461 -22.28 8.27 -10.46
C ASN A 461 -23.52 8.89 -9.79
N GLU A 462 -23.85 10.15 -10.13
CA GLU A 462 -25.02 10.86 -9.59
C GLU A 462 -26.34 10.22 -10.06
N PHE A 463 -26.38 9.68 -11.29
CA PHE A 463 -27.53 8.93 -11.80
C PHE A 463 -27.67 7.56 -11.12
N GLU A 464 -26.59 6.80 -11.00
CA GLU A 464 -26.58 5.49 -10.32
C GLU A 464 -27.02 5.61 -8.85
N ALA A 465 -26.51 6.62 -8.13
CA ALA A 465 -26.90 6.89 -6.75
C ALA A 465 -28.38 7.28 -6.60
N CYS A 466 -28.96 7.99 -7.59
CA CYS A 466 -30.38 8.33 -7.61
C CYS A 466 -31.28 7.13 -8.00
N VAL A 467 -30.79 6.18 -8.80
CA VAL A 467 -31.58 5.05 -9.31
C VAL A 467 -31.51 3.82 -8.40
N ALA A 468 -30.45 3.67 -7.59
CA ALA A 468 -30.28 2.54 -6.66
C ALA A 468 -30.22 2.96 -5.16
N PRO A 469 -31.20 3.73 -4.62
CA PRO A 469 -31.16 4.23 -3.24
C PRO A 469 -31.18 3.10 -2.20
N GLU A 470 -31.82 1.97 -2.50
CA GLU A 470 -31.94 0.82 -1.59
C GLU A 470 -30.58 0.18 -1.24
N ALA A 471 -29.60 0.25 -2.14
CA ALA A 471 -28.23 -0.22 -1.89
C ALA A 471 -27.43 0.67 -0.92
N CYS A 472 -27.96 1.84 -0.55
CA CYS A 472 -27.29 2.84 0.27
C CYS A 472 -27.69 2.77 1.76
N HIS A 473 -28.84 2.17 2.10
CA HIS A 473 -29.44 2.30 3.43
C HIS A 473 -29.00 1.28 4.48
N ASP A 474 -28.49 0.10 4.10
CA ASP A 474 -28.26 -1.03 5.03
C ASP A 474 -26.78 -1.40 5.27
N ALA A 475 -25.89 -0.40 5.22
CA ALA A 475 -24.48 -0.61 5.54
C ALA A 475 -23.82 0.63 6.17
N SER A 476 -24.01 0.84 7.48
CA SER A 476 -23.16 1.79 8.23
C SER A 476 -21.74 1.27 8.44
N TYR A 477 -21.53 -0.04 8.26
CA TYR A 477 -20.28 -0.76 8.51
C TYR A 477 -19.45 -0.98 7.24
N HIS A 478 -18.23 -1.50 7.40
CA HIS A 478 -17.34 -1.74 6.26
C HIS A 478 -17.87 -2.83 5.32
N HIS A 479 -17.53 -2.76 4.03
CA HIS A 479 -18.05 -3.69 3.02
C HIS A 479 -17.66 -5.17 3.28
N GLU A 480 -16.52 -5.40 3.94
CA GLU A 480 -16.09 -6.73 4.38
C GLU A 480 -16.98 -7.36 5.46
N ALA A 481 -17.86 -6.61 6.14
CA ALA A 481 -18.76 -7.18 7.14
C ALA A 481 -19.81 -8.16 6.53
N GLN A 482 -19.84 -8.31 5.21
CA GLN A 482 -20.67 -9.31 4.53
C GLN A 482 -20.28 -10.75 4.95
N LYS A 483 -21.30 -11.56 5.26
CA LYS A 483 -21.16 -12.96 5.72
C LYS A 483 -20.24 -13.81 4.85
N SER A 484 -20.30 -13.64 3.52
CA SER A 484 -19.43 -14.33 2.56
C SER A 484 -17.94 -14.03 2.75
N PHE A 485 -17.57 -12.79 3.06
CA PHE A 485 -16.19 -12.40 3.33
C PHE A 485 -15.73 -12.93 4.69
N GLN A 486 -16.58 -12.84 5.72
CA GLN A 486 -16.28 -13.37 7.06
C GLN A 486 -16.03 -14.88 7.05
N VAL A 487 -16.94 -15.65 6.42
CA VAL A 487 -16.79 -17.12 6.25
C VAL A 487 -15.50 -17.47 5.51
N ALA A 488 -15.17 -16.75 4.43
CA ALA A 488 -13.95 -17.01 3.68
C ALA A 488 -12.68 -16.65 4.49
N PHE A 489 -12.67 -15.54 5.22
CA PHE A 489 -11.54 -15.16 6.09
C PHE A 489 -11.31 -16.17 7.22
N HIS A 490 -12.38 -16.63 7.87
CA HIS A 490 -12.32 -17.68 8.90
C HIS A 490 -11.74 -18.99 8.33
N GLN A 491 -12.17 -19.40 7.14
CA GLN A 491 -11.64 -20.61 6.49
C GLN A 491 -10.16 -20.45 6.11
N ASP A 492 -9.76 -19.33 5.53
CA ASP A 492 -8.36 -19.04 5.19
C ASP A 492 -7.44 -19.19 6.42
N VAL A 493 -7.81 -18.55 7.54
CA VAL A 493 -7.03 -18.60 8.79
C VAL A 493 -6.97 -20.02 9.34
N LYS A 494 -8.09 -20.77 9.35
CA LYS A 494 -8.08 -22.16 9.86
C LYS A 494 -7.24 -23.09 9.00
N SER A 495 -7.29 -22.96 7.67
CA SER A 495 -6.42 -23.69 6.76
C SER A 495 -4.94 -23.39 7.03
N LEU A 496 -4.57 -22.11 7.21
CA LEU A 496 -3.18 -21.70 7.43
C LEU A 496 -2.65 -22.09 8.81
N VAL A 497 -3.48 -22.04 9.86
CA VAL A 497 -3.15 -22.58 11.18
C VAL A 497 -2.89 -24.09 11.11
N GLN A 498 -3.66 -24.84 10.33
CA GLN A 498 -3.43 -26.28 10.17
C GLN A 498 -2.10 -26.57 9.46
N VAL A 499 -1.86 -25.94 8.30
CA VAL A 499 -0.61 -26.16 7.54
C VAL A 499 0.63 -25.76 8.33
N TYR A 500 0.57 -24.72 9.15
CA TYR A 500 1.69 -24.36 10.04
C TYR A 500 1.88 -25.35 11.22
N GLU A 501 0.84 -26.03 11.70
CA GLU A 501 0.99 -27.11 12.71
C GLU A 501 1.45 -28.43 12.05
N ASP A 502 1.05 -28.70 10.81
CA ASP A 502 1.54 -29.83 10.00
C ASP A 502 3.02 -29.67 9.62
N PHE A 503 3.45 -28.45 9.30
CA PHE A 503 4.87 -28.09 9.21
C PHE A 503 5.54 -28.13 10.60
N GLY A 504 4.81 -27.82 11.67
CA GLY A 504 5.31 -27.67 13.04
C GLY A 504 5.40 -26.21 13.44
N ASN A 505 4.71 -25.85 14.53
CA ASN A 505 4.51 -24.49 15.00
C ASN A 505 5.86 -23.76 15.24
N PRO A 506 6.14 -22.62 14.59
CA PRO A 506 7.39 -21.88 14.77
C PRO A 506 7.64 -21.37 16.20
N PHE A 507 6.61 -21.26 17.03
CA PHE A 507 6.72 -20.76 18.41
C PHE A 507 6.98 -21.87 19.46
N ASP A 508 6.90 -23.15 19.08
CA ASP A 508 7.25 -24.30 19.94
C ASP A 508 8.72 -24.75 19.76
N GLU A 509 9.51 -24.04 18.95
CA GLU A 509 10.94 -24.31 18.77
C GLU A 509 11.76 -23.96 20.03
N GLU A 510 12.82 -24.73 20.28
CA GLU A 510 13.67 -24.62 21.48
C GLU A 510 15.17 -24.62 21.16
N SER A 511 15.55 -24.98 19.93
CA SER A 511 16.94 -24.93 19.46
C SER A 511 17.42 -23.51 19.16
N ALA A 512 18.73 -23.36 18.98
CA ALA A 512 19.36 -22.13 18.51
C ALA A 512 19.38 -22.00 16.97
N ASP A 513 18.57 -22.79 16.27
CA ASP A 513 18.48 -22.82 14.82
C ASP A 513 17.37 -21.89 14.30
N LEU A 514 17.52 -21.45 13.05
CA LEU A 514 16.50 -20.76 12.26
C LEU A 514 16.17 -21.65 11.06
N VAL A 515 14.91 -22.04 10.91
CA VAL A 515 14.51 -23.19 10.08
C VAL A 515 13.40 -22.78 9.11
N VAL A 516 13.65 -23.00 7.82
CA VAL A 516 12.67 -22.84 6.75
C VAL A 516 11.52 -23.83 6.96
N LEU A 517 10.28 -23.34 7.05
CA LEU A 517 9.17 -24.13 7.62
C LEU A 517 8.75 -25.34 6.79
N ASP A 518 8.67 -25.22 5.46
CA ASP A 518 8.23 -26.29 4.55
C ASP A 518 9.33 -27.33 4.31
N SER A 519 10.56 -26.85 4.06
CA SER A 519 11.68 -27.66 3.58
C SER A 519 12.60 -28.17 4.70
N LYS A 520 12.43 -27.68 5.93
CA LYS A 520 13.27 -27.95 7.11
C LYS A 520 14.76 -27.73 6.91
N VAL A 521 15.10 -26.77 6.04
CA VAL A 521 16.47 -26.31 5.83
C VAL A 521 16.85 -25.37 6.98
N VAL A 522 17.94 -25.69 7.67
CA VAL A 522 18.53 -24.86 8.74
C VAL A 522 19.43 -23.78 8.13
N ALA A 523 19.25 -22.54 8.56
CA ALA A 523 20.08 -21.40 8.17
C ALA A 523 21.48 -21.47 8.79
N ASP A 524 22.46 -20.86 8.12
CA ASP A 524 23.80 -20.70 8.67
C ASP A 524 23.85 -19.62 9.77
N LYS A 525 24.87 -19.70 10.63
CA LYS A 525 25.02 -18.81 11.79
C LYS A 525 25.17 -17.33 11.40
N GLU A 526 25.66 -17.03 10.20
CA GLU A 526 25.74 -15.66 9.68
C GLU A 526 24.35 -15.16 9.24
N GLY A 527 23.50 -16.05 8.71
CA GLY A 527 22.08 -15.83 8.46
C GLY A 527 21.31 -15.49 9.72
N VAL A 528 21.46 -16.33 10.75
CA VAL A 528 20.90 -16.09 12.10
C VAL A 528 21.38 -14.75 12.65
N LEU A 529 22.70 -14.52 12.74
CA LEU A 529 23.24 -13.29 13.34
C LEU A 529 22.76 -12.01 12.63
N ARG A 530 22.60 -12.04 11.30
CA ARG A 530 22.04 -10.92 10.53
C ARG A 530 20.55 -10.71 10.79
N MET A 531 19.77 -11.79 10.86
CA MET A 531 18.35 -11.76 11.23
C MET A 531 18.16 -11.10 12.60
N GLN A 532 18.94 -11.52 13.61
CA GLN A 532 18.82 -11.00 14.98
C GLN A 532 19.21 -9.51 15.13
N GLN A 533 20.01 -8.96 14.21
CA GLN A 533 20.54 -7.59 14.29
C GLN A 533 19.85 -6.60 13.34
N VAL A 534 18.93 -7.05 12.48
CA VAL A 534 18.40 -6.29 11.35
C VAL A 534 17.67 -5.00 11.75
N GLU A 535 16.86 -5.06 12.81
CA GLU A 535 16.06 -3.91 13.29
C GLU A 535 16.97 -2.83 13.88
N GLU A 536 17.91 -3.23 14.74
CA GLU A 536 18.88 -2.33 15.38
C GLU A 536 19.86 -1.72 14.36
N LEU A 537 20.20 -2.45 13.29
CA LEU A 537 20.93 -1.92 12.15
C LEU A 537 20.12 -0.84 11.42
N GLY A 538 18.85 -1.11 11.09
CA GLY A 538 17.94 -0.14 10.47
C GLY A 538 17.69 1.09 11.33
N ARG A 539 17.55 0.91 12.65
CA ARG A 539 17.39 1.99 13.63
C ARG A 539 18.61 2.90 13.65
N LYS A 540 19.82 2.32 13.72
CA LYS A 540 21.09 3.08 13.64
C LYS A 540 21.24 3.81 12.31
N GLN A 541 20.86 3.19 11.19
CA GLN A 541 20.90 3.82 9.86
C GLN A 541 19.93 5.01 9.76
N CYS A 542 18.72 4.87 10.28
CA CYS A 542 17.73 5.95 10.37
C CYS A 542 18.21 7.12 11.24
N GLU A 543 18.69 6.85 12.46
CA GLU A 543 19.17 7.90 13.37
C GLU A 543 20.42 8.60 12.82
N LYS A 544 21.37 7.85 12.23
CA LYS A 544 22.53 8.41 11.54
C LYS A 544 22.11 9.32 10.39
N PHE A 545 21.18 8.88 9.55
CA PHE A 545 20.69 9.63 8.40
C PHE A 545 20.03 10.96 8.83
N ILE A 546 19.19 10.93 9.87
CA ILE A 546 18.57 12.14 10.43
C ILE A 546 19.64 13.12 10.93
N GLN A 547 20.63 12.62 11.68
CA GLN A 547 21.69 13.44 12.24
C GLN A 547 22.52 14.12 11.14
N GLU A 548 23.05 13.36 10.18
CA GLU A 548 23.99 13.86 9.18
C GLU A 548 23.32 14.76 8.11
N HIS A 549 22.11 14.41 7.66
CA HIS A 549 21.43 15.09 6.56
C HIS A 549 20.43 16.17 6.99
N LEU A 550 19.75 16.02 8.14
CA LEU A 550 18.66 16.93 8.55
C LEU A 550 19.01 17.82 9.75
N VAL A 551 19.78 17.31 10.73
CA VAL A 551 20.21 18.10 11.90
C VAL A 551 21.48 18.88 11.58
N GLU A 552 22.58 18.17 11.31
CA GLU A 552 23.87 18.78 11.02
C GLU A 552 23.96 19.36 9.61
N ARG A 553 23.17 18.82 8.66
CA ARG A 553 23.07 19.23 7.25
C ARG A 553 24.44 19.33 6.55
N LYS A 554 25.38 18.48 6.96
CA LYS A 554 26.74 18.36 6.37
C LYS A 554 26.72 17.50 5.11
N THR A 555 25.85 16.49 5.07
CA THR A 555 25.85 15.44 4.05
C THR A 555 24.69 15.67 3.06
N PRO A 556 24.92 15.68 1.72
CA PRO A 556 23.86 15.88 0.73
C PRO A 556 22.79 14.77 0.80
N LEU A 557 21.50 15.11 0.65
CA LEU A 557 20.41 14.12 0.70
C LEU A 557 20.48 13.09 -0.44
N ASP A 558 21.05 13.46 -1.59
CA ASP A 558 21.22 12.61 -2.76
C ASP A 558 22.31 11.53 -2.60
N GLU A 559 23.09 11.56 -1.52
CA GLU A 559 24.14 10.56 -1.26
C GLU A 559 23.56 9.12 -1.20
N PRO A 560 24.22 8.11 -1.80
CA PRO A 560 23.74 6.73 -1.79
C PRO A 560 23.71 6.11 -0.39
N ILE A 561 22.52 5.78 0.10
CA ILE A 561 22.35 4.96 1.30
C ILE A 561 22.89 3.55 1.02
N THR A 562 23.84 3.10 1.85
CA THR A 562 24.48 1.78 1.73
C THR A 562 23.47 0.65 1.92
N ARG A 563 23.57 -0.41 1.11
CA ARG A 563 22.70 -1.59 1.20
C ARG A 563 23.22 -2.64 2.18
N ASN A 564 22.28 -3.27 2.89
CA ASN A 564 22.48 -4.37 3.83
C ASN A 564 22.40 -5.74 3.12
N LYS A 565 22.95 -6.80 3.76
CA LYS A 565 22.90 -8.19 3.26
C LYS A 565 21.75 -8.96 3.91
N LEU A 566 20.75 -9.37 3.13
CA LEU A 566 19.45 -9.83 3.64
C LEU A 566 19.21 -11.35 3.57
N ASP A 567 20.19 -12.14 3.16
CA ASP A 567 20.04 -13.61 2.98
C ASP A 567 19.90 -14.33 4.35
N PHE A 568 18.77 -14.22 5.05
CA PHE A 568 18.59 -14.74 6.41
C PHE A 568 18.63 -16.27 6.45
N PHE A 569 17.99 -16.92 5.48
CA PHE A 569 17.99 -18.38 5.31
C PHE A 569 19.14 -18.88 4.40
N SER A 570 20.29 -18.18 4.38
CA SER A 570 21.46 -18.69 3.68
C SER A 570 21.95 -20.01 4.30
N THR A 571 22.43 -20.94 3.48
CA THR A 571 23.05 -22.19 3.93
C THR A 571 24.56 -22.14 3.72
N THR A 572 25.32 -22.76 4.63
CA THR A 572 26.79 -22.64 4.74
C THR A 572 27.54 -23.04 3.46
N SER A 573 27.70 -22.07 2.55
CA SER A 573 28.33 -22.17 1.24
C SER A 573 27.72 -23.21 0.28
N GLN A 574 27.40 -22.77 -0.93
CA GLN A 574 27.33 -23.66 -2.09
C GLN A 574 28.74 -24.18 -2.45
N LYS A 575 29.28 -25.11 -1.66
CA LYS A 575 30.13 -26.15 -2.23
C LYS A 575 29.30 -26.79 -3.34
N LYS A 576 29.74 -26.68 -4.60
CA LYS A 576 29.04 -27.27 -5.77
C LYS A 576 28.57 -28.66 -5.38
N LYS A 577 27.24 -28.86 -5.33
CA LYS A 577 26.65 -30.13 -4.90
C LYS A 577 27.30 -31.25 -5.72
N SER A 578 27.63 -32.37 -5.10
CA SER A 578 28.02 -33.55 -5.88
C SER A 578 26.85 -33.92 -6.79
N LYS A 579 27.11 -34.39 -8.01
CA LYS A 579 26.05 -34.84 -8.94
C LYS A 579 25.09 -35.83 -8.28
N VAL A 580 25.62 -36.69 -7.40
CA VAL A 580 24.84 -37.62 -6.56
C VAL A 580 23.76 -36.89 -5.74
N ASN A 581 24.11 -35.79 -5.07
CA ASN A 581 23.16 -35.04 -4.24
C ASN A 581 22.19 -34.19 -5.07
N GLN A 582 22.59 -33.68 -6.24
CA GLN A 582 21.66 -33.02 -7.18
C GLN A 582 20.62 -34.01 -7.70
N LYS A 583 21.07 -35.16 -8.19
CA LYS A 583 20.21 -36.26 -8.64
C LYS A 583 19.26 -36.74 -7.55
N PHE A 584 19.72 -36.87 -6.30
CA PHE A 584 18.86 -37.23 -5.17
C PHE A 584 17.78 -36.18 -4.85
N SER A 585 18.09 -34.88 -4.99
CA SER A 585 17.07 -33.82 -4.87
C SER A 585 16.07 -33.80 -6.04
N SER A 586 16.51 -34.06 -7.28
CA SER A 586 15.58 -34.23 -8.42
C SER A 586 14.64 -35.39 -8.15
N MET A 587 15.17 -36.58 -7.87
CA MET A 587 14.38 -37.80 -7.62
C MET A 587 13.34 -37.65 -6.52
N LYS A 588 13.59 -36.83 -5.48
CA LYS A 588 12.56 -36.48 -4.47
C LYS A 588 11.44 -35.61 -5.03
N SER A 589 11.76 -34.58 -5.82
CA SER A 589 10.78 -33.73 -6.50
C SER A 589 9.95 -34.53 -7.51
N ASP A 590 10.63 -35.32 -8.35
CA ASP A 590 10.03 -36.15 -9.38
C ASP A 590 9.10 -37.22 -8.77
N CYS A 591 9.50 -37.83 -7.65
CA CYS A 591 8.65 -38.76 -6.90
C CYS A 591 7.42 -38.07 -6.29
N SER A 592 7.58 -36.88 -5.69
CA SER A 592 6.45 -36.08 -5.16
C SER A 592 5.47 -35.65 -6.26
N LEU A 593 5.96 -35.29 -7.44
CA LEU A 593 5.13 -34.97 -8.60
C LEU A 593 4.40 -36.22 -9.10
N PHE A 594 5.13 -37.33 -9.28
CA PHE A 594 4.55 -38.61 -9.72
C PHE A 594 3.43 -39.08 -8.78
N SER A 595 3.63 -39.06 -7.45
CA SER A 595 2.59 -39.45 -6.49
C SER A 595 1.33 -38.59 -6.60
N ARG A 596 1.48 -37.26 -6.76
CA ARG A 596 0.34 -36.35 -6.94
C ARG A 596 -0.39 -36.59 -8.26
N LEU A 597 0.34 -36.80 -9.35
CA LEU A 597 -0.24 -37.11 -10.66
C LEU A 597 -0.95 -38.47 -10.68
N PHE A 598 -0.37 -39.50 -10.06
CA PHE A 598 -0.98 -40.84 -9.96
C PHE A 598 -2.30 -40.80 -9.17
N ILE A 599 -2.35 -40.10 -8.03
CA ILE A 599 -3.58 -39.92 -7.25
C ILE A 599 -4.64 -39.16 -8.08
N ALA A 600 -4.24 -38.10 -8.79
CA ALA A 600 -5.15 -37.37 -9.67
C ALA A 600 -5.65 -38.22 -10.86
N CYS A 601 -4.81 -39.11 -11.40
CA CYS A 601 -5.14 -40.05 -12.47
C CYS A 601 -6.20 -41.05 -12.01
N GLN A 602 -6.01 -41.67 -10.84
CA GLN A 602 -7.00 -42.55 -10.22
C GLN A 602 -8.30 -41.83 -9.89
N THR A 603 -8.24 -40.62 -9.32
CA THR A 603 -9.43 -39.85 -8.90
C THR A 603 -10.30 -39.41 -10.10
N ARG A 604 -9.74 -39.39 -11.31
CA ARG A 604 -10.43 -38.94 -12.54
C ARG A 604 -10.76 -40.06 -13.52
N ASN A 605 -10.50 -41.33 -13.18
CA ASN A 605 -10.57 -42.47 -14.11
C ASN A 605 -9.81 -42.22 -15.43
N CYS A 606 -8.65 -41.57 -15.34
CA CYS A 606 -7.75 -41.41 -16.50
C CYS A 606 -7.04 -42.73 -16.81
N ASP A 607 -6.64 -42.93 -18.07
CA ASP A 607 -5.96 -44.13 -18.54
C ASP A 607 -4.60 -44.29 -17.84
N LEU A 608 -4.47 -45.36 -17.06
CA LEU A 608 -3.23 -45.68 -16.33
C LEU A 608 -2.14 -46.22 -17.27
N ASP A 609 -2.50 -46.93 -18.34
CA ASP A 609 -1.51 -47.50 -19.27
C ASP A 609 -0.84 -46.37 -20.07
N ASP A 610 -1.59 -45.34 -20.47
CA ASP A 610 -1.02 -44.14 -21.12
C ASP A 610 -0.29 -43.23 -20.11
N PHE A 611 -0.75 -43.16 -18.84
CA PHE A 611 -0.02 -42.47 -17.77
C PHE A 611 1.37 -43.10 -17.51
N PHE A 612 1.48 -44.43 -17.48
CA PHE A 612 2.75 -45.14 -17.31
C PHE A 612 3.62 -45.17 -18.58
N ARG A 613 3.08 -44.77 -19.73
CA ARG A 613 3.80 -44.73 -21.03
C ARG A 613 4.81 -43.60 -21.15
N HIS A 614 4.72 -42.59 -20.28
CA HIS A 614 5.47 -41.33 -20.39
C HIS A 614 6.23 -40.99 -19.09
N GLU A 615 7.39 -40.33 -19.23
CA GLU A 615 8.16 -39.85 -18.07
C GLU A 615 7.49 -38.62 -17.45
N ASN A 616 6.74 -38.84 -16.38
CA ASN A 616 6.00 -37.82 -15.63
C ASN A 616 6.93 -36.93 -14.75
N GLN A 617 7.71 -36.06 -15.39
CA GLN A 617 8.60 -35.09 -14.76
C GLN A 617 8.13 -33.65 -14.97
N GLY A 618 8.60 -32.72 -14.13
CA GLY A 618 8.18 -31.30 -14.18
C GLY A 618 8.70 -30.52 -15.40
N CYS A 619 9.67 -31.07 -16.13
CA CYS A 619 10.18 -30.58 -17.41
C CYS A 619 10.55 -31.79 -18.30
N PRO A 620 10.45 -31.69 -19.64
CA PRO A 620 10.82 -32.80 -20.52
C PRO A 620 12.31 -33.18 -20.40
N PRO A 621 12.67 -34.46 -20.23
CA PRO A 621 14.07 -34.92 -20.15
C PRO A 621 14.95 -34.56 -21.36
N SER A 622 14.32 -34.29 -22.51
CA SER A 622 14.95 -33.79 -23.73
C SER A 622 15.36 -32.32 -23.67
N LEU A 623 14.71 -31.51 -22.83
CA LEU A 623 14.91 -30.07 -22.68
C LEU A 623 15.57 -29.67 -21.34
N SER A 624 15.61 -30.57 -20.36
CA SER A 624 16.23 -30.31 -19.05
C SER A 624 17.23 -31.38 -18.60
N ASP A 625 18.13 -31.03 -17.69
CA ASP A 625 18.96 -31.95 -16.92
C ASP A 625 19.05 -31.47 -15.47
N GLU A 626 18.92 -32.39 -14.50
CA GLU A 626 18.87 -32.10 -13.05
C GLU A 626 18.02 -30.86 -12.67
N GLY A 627 16.83 -30.71 -13.28
CA GLY A 627 15.89 -29.61 -13.03
C GLY A 627 16.23 -28.26 -13.69
N ASN A 628 17.29 -28.18 -14.50
CA ASN A 628 17.71 -26.97 -15.23
C ASN A 628 17.47 -27.14 -16.73
N LEU A 629 17.12 -26.08 -17.45
CA LEU A 629 17.02 -26.11 -18.92
C LEU A 629 18.40 -26.37 -19.55
N ARG A 630 18.44 -27.24 -20.56
CA ARG A 630 19.61 -27.47 -21.42
C ARG A 630 19.78 -26.28 -22.37
N LEU A 631 20.48 -25.26 -21.90
CA LEU A 631 20.97 -24.19 -22.76
C LEU A 631 22.01 -24.74 -23.75
N PRO A 632 22.01 -24.29 -25.02
CA PRO A 632 22.96 -24.70 -26.05
C PRO A 632 24.37 -24.11 -25.86
#